data_AF-A0A831XMG7-F1
#
_entry.id   AF-A0A831XMG7-F1
#
_cell.length_a   1.000
_cell.length_b   1.000
_cell.length_c   1.000
_cell.angle_alpha   90.00
_cell.angle_beta   90.00
_cell.angle_gamma   90.00
#
_symmetry.space_group_name_H-M   'P 1'
#
loop_
_entity.id
_entity.type
_entity.pdbx_description
1 polymer ?
#
loop_
_entity_poly.entity_id
_entity_poly.type
_entity_poly.pdbx_seq_one_letter_code
_entity_poly.pdbx_strand_id
1 'polypeptide(L)' 'MNCRRAREHIEAYVFGDLDSALAEALEEHLKRCGDCQRLVEEQRKLMQALRRLFALQGHRSA' A
#
# COMPACT_ATOMS: atom_id res chain seq x y z
N MET A 1 14.54 8.49 -1.65
CA MET A 1 15.03 7.10 -1.87
C MET A 1 15.03 6.74 -3.35
N ASN A 2 15.56 5.57 -3.74
CA ASN A 2 15.46 5.03 -5.11
C ASN A 2 14.30 4.03 -5.25
N CYS A 3 13.94 3.65 -6.49
CA CYS A 3 12.80 2.78 -6.76
C CYS A 3 12.92 1.39 -6.14
N ARG A 4 14.14 0.83 -6.05
CA ARG A 4 14.37 -0.48 -5.42
C ARG A 4 13.96 -0.46 -3.96
N ARG A 5 14.51 0.49 -3.18
CA ARG A 5 14.14 0.68 -1.77
C ARG A 5 12.67 1.04 -1.60
N ALA A 6 12.11 1.84 -2.51
CA ALA A 6 10.68 2.17 -2.47
C ALA A 6 9.82 0.91 -2.54
N ARG A 7 10.09 0.04 -3.51
CA ARG A 7 9.35 -1.23 -3.69
C ARG A 7 9.42 -2.14 -2.47
N GLU A 8 10.55 -2.17 -1.78
CA GLU A 8 10.74 -2.95 -0.54
C GLU A 8 9.84 -2.44 0.62
N HIS A 9 9.44 -1.17 0.61
CA HIS A 9 8.65 -0.54 1.69
C HIS A 9 7.19 -0.27 1.34
N ILE A 10 6.77 -0.40 0.07
CA ILE A 10 5.40 -0.10 -0.37
C ILE A 10 4.36 -0.95 0.34
N GLU A 11 4.65 -2.22 0.60
CA GLU A 11 3.72 -3.10 1.31
C GLU A 11 3.42 -2.57 2.73
N ALA A 12 4.46 -2.43 3.56
CA ALA A 12 4.33 -1.88 4.92
C ALA A 12 3.68 -0.49 4.92
N TYR A 13 3.98 0.36 3.94
CA TYR A 13 3.34 1.67 3.78
C TYR A 13 1.83 1.57 3.53
N VAL A 14 1.40 0.64 2.68
CA VAL A 14 -0.03 0.44 2.38
C VAL A 14 -0.79 -0.14 3.57
N PHE A 15 -0.14 -0.99 4.37
CA PHE A 15 -0.73 -1.53 5.60
C PHE A 15 -0.71 -0.54 6.78
N GLY A 16 0.10 0.51 6.71
CA GLY A 16 0.26 1.50 7.79
C GLY A 16 1.27 1.08 8.86
N ASP A 17 2.09 0.07 8.55
CA ASP A 17 3.10 -0.51 9.46
C ASP A 17 4.52 0.01 9.19
N LEU A 18 4.66 1.06 8.38
CA LEU A 18 5.95 1.67 8.07
C LEU A 18 6.28 2.78 9.07
N ASP A 19 7.52 2.80 9.56
CA ASP A 19 8.02 3.88 10.42
C ASP A 19 7.85 5.26 9.75
N SER A 20 7.52 6.27 10.56
CA SER A 20 7.23 7.64 10.11
C SER A 20 8.32 8.26 9.23
N ALA A 21 9.61 8.10 9.59
CA ALA A 21 10.71 8.67 8.80
C ALA A 21 10.86 7.96 7.44
N LEU A 22 10.61 6.64 7.40
CA LEU A 22 10.61 5.89 6.15
C LEU A 22 9.38 6.20 5.29
N ALA A 23 8.22 6.43 5.91
CA ALA A 23 7.00 6.85 5.23
C ALA A 23 7.19 8.21 4.54
N GLU A 24 7.72 9.22 5.25
CA GLU A 24 8.04 10.52 4.67
C GLU A 24 9.01 10.41 3.49
N ALA A 25 10.09 9.63 3.65
CA ALA A 25 11.05 9.41 2.58
C ALA A 25 10.43 8.71 1.35
N LEU A 26 9.46 7.82 1.57
CA LEU A 26 8.74 7.12 0.51
C LEU A 26 7.79 8.08 -0.20
N GLU A 27 7.06 8.90 0.55
CA GLU A 27 6.15 9.91 0.00
C GLU A 27 6.89 10.93 -0.87
N GLU A 28 8.07 11.39 -0.46
CA GLU A 28 8.93 12.24 -1.29
C GLU A 28 9.33 11.57 -2.61
N HIS A 29 9.58 10.25 -2.59
CA HIS A 29 9.85 9.50 -3.82
C HIS A 29 8.61 9.38 -4.70
N LEU A 30 7.46 9.07 -4.10
CA LEU A 30 6.19 8.91 -4.82
C LEU A 30 5.78 10.18 -5.54
N LYS A 31 6.09 11.38 -5.02
CA LYS A 31 5.85 12.65 -5.71
C LYS A 31 6.51 12.76 -7.09
N ARG A 32 7.54 11.95 -7.36
CA ARG A 32 8.38 12.06 -8.57
C ARG A 32 8.45 10.78 -9.39
N CYS A 33 7.84 9.68 -8.95
CA CYS A 33 7.94 8.38 -9.62
C CYS A 33 6.56 7.76 -9.87
N GLY A 34 6.08 7.90 -11.11
CA GLY A 34 4.79 7.33 -11.54
C GLY A 34 4.71 5.81 -11.44
N ASP A 35 5.83 5.10 -11.61
CA ASP A 35 5.86 3.63 -11.51
C ASP A 35 5.58 3.15 -10.08
N CYS A 36 6.20 3.81 -9.10
CA CYS A 36 6.00 3.48 -7.70
C CYS A 36 4.63 3.95 -7.20
N GLN A 37 4.10 5.08 -7.72
CA GLN A 37 2.72 5.51 -7.46
C GLN A 37 1.71 4.45 -7.92
N ARG A 38 1.83 3.97 -9.15
CA ARG A 38 0.95 2.91 -9.68
C ARG A 38 0.99 1.64 -8.83
N LEU A 39 2.17 1.23 -8.38
CA LEU A 39 2.32 0.05 -7.53
C LEU A 39 1.60 0.24 -6.17
N VAL A 40 1.70 1.42 -5.55
CA VAL A 40 0.95 1.74 -4.32
C VAL A 40 -0.56 1.68 -4.56
N GLU A 41 -1.04 2.23 -5.68
CA GLU A 41 -2.46 2.20 -6.04
C GLU A 41 -2.98 0.78 -6.27
N GLU A 42 -2.21 -0.06 -6.96
CA GLU A 42 -2.53 -1.47 -7.19
C GLU A 42 -2.66 -2.24 -5.87
N GLN A 43 -1.70 -2.07 -4.96
CA GLN A 43 -1.73 -2.69 -3.64
C GLN A 43 -2.94 -2.22 -2.82
N ARG A 44 -3.27 -0.91 -2.85
CA ARG A 44 -4.47 -0.36 -2.19
C ARG A 44 -5.76 -0.91 -2.78
N LYS A 45 -5.85 -1.09 -4.09
CA LYS A 45 -7.01 -1.69 -4.77
C LYS A 45 -7.18 -3.15 -4.35
N LEU A 46 -6.11 -3.93 -4.32
CA LEU A 46 -6.13 -5.32 -3.85
C LEU A 46 -6.62 -5.40 -2.40
N MET A 47 -6.08 -4.56 -1.52
CA MET A 47 -6.50 -4.48 -0.12
C MET A 47 -7.98 -4.14 0.05
N GLN A 48 -8.50 -3.18 -0.74
CA GLN A 48 -9.92 -2.86 -0.73
C GLN A 48 -10.78 -4.02 -1.25
N ALA A 49 -10.34 -4.73 -2.30
CA ALA A 49 -11.05 -5.89 -2.82
C ALA A 49 -11.13 -7.02 -1.78
N LEU A 50 -10.02 -7.31 -1.09
CA LEU A 50 -9.98 -8.29 0.01
C LEU A 50 -10.92 -7.88 1.15
N ARG A 51 -10.87 -6.63 1.61
CA ARG A 51 -11.79 -6.12 2.65
C ARG A 51 -13.26 -6.29 2.25
N ARG A 52 -13.62 -6.00 1.00
CA ARG A 52 -14.99 -6.21 0.50
C ARG A 52 -15.37 -7.68 0.49
N LEU A 53 -14.48 -8.56 0.03
CA LEU A 53 -14.72 -9.99 0.00
C LEU A 53 -14.98 -10.55 1.40
N PHE A 54 -14.18 -10.17 2.39
CA PHE A 54 -14.38 -10.60 3.78
C PHE A 54 -15.61 -9.95 4.43
N ALA A 55 -15.91 -8.69 4.13
CA ALA A 55 -17.13 -8.03 4.61
C ALA A 55 -18.41 -8.75 4.12
N LEU A 56 -18.39 -9.30 2.90
CA LEU A 56 -19.48 -10.11 2.36
C LEU A 56 -19.55 -11.52 2.97
N GLN A 57 -18.42 -12.09 3.38
CA GLN A 57 -18.37 -13.41 4.02
C GLN A 57 -18.84 -13.37 5.48
N GLY A 58 -18.66 -12.25 6.19
CA GLY A 58 -19.12 -12.07 7.57
C GLY A 58 -20.64 -12.19 7.77
N HIS A 59 -21.44 -12.12 6.69
CA HIS A 59 -22.90 -12.30 6.73
C HIS A 59 -23.39 -13.73 6.49
N ARG A 60 -22.50 -14.72 6.23
CA ARG A 60 -22.89 -16.13 5.98
C ARG A 60 -22.73 -17.06 7.18
N SER A 61 -22.44 -16.54 8.37
CA SER A 61 -22.22 -17.36 9.59
C SER A 61 -23.01 -16.87 10.81
N ALA A 62 -24.11 -16.16 10.62
CA ALA A 62 -25.08 -15.85 11.67
C ALA A 62 -26.43 -16.53 11.37
#